data_AF-A0A3M6ZY38-F1
#
_entry.id   AF-A0A3M6ZY38-F1
#
_cell.length_a   1.000
_cell.length_b   1.000
_cell.length_c   1.000
_cell.angle_alpha   90.00
_cell.angle_beta   90.00
_cell.angle_gamma   90.00
#
_symmetry.space_group_name_H-M   'P 1'
#
loop_
_entity.id
_entity.type
_entity.pdbx_description
1 polymer ?
#
loop_
_entity_poly.entity_id
_entity_poly.type
_entity_poly.pdbx_seq_one_letter_code
_entity_poly.pdbx_strand_id
1 'polypeptide(L)'
;MPFDGNVDLPEAPVHLTSGGHRQDILAASSSLDKLFTIPHLQLSSSIRSFSLPLQLPSLDYSLWSITMALHNPNNWHWVNKDVRNWTQDYLTTQLVGTKASKDDGTSAEISKLLSMEGDVDVSQRKGKVITIFDVRLQLEYSGKVPLKESEKAEGQEGDTKDVSGTITIPEVAHDTEEDEYVFEVEVYSSDLSKEPVKDLVRKEITPQLRQKLQKLGPHLISEHGKDLQHPAGHDASAGFSRSKVMSSSSVAKQNDDPKSASTATAGAANGPKINVTTLSDQQEFRTEAAQLYETFTDPQRIAAFTRAPPKVFEGAKEGGKFEIFGGNVSGEFTKLEKPTLIEQKWRLAQWPQGHYSTLKFKFEQNDVDAVTVMVVNWEGVPVGSEIDTRRNWETYYVESIKRTFGFGTVL
;
A
#
# COMPACT_ATOMS: atom_id res chain seq x y z
N MET A 1 -25.85 -14.99 60.05
CA MET A 1 -27.15 -15.69 59.93
C MET A 1 -27.36 -15.99 58.45
N PRO A 2 -27.25 -17.25 58.01
CA PRO A 2 -27.61 -17.67 56.66
C PRO A 2 -29.06 -18.17 56.63
N PHE A 3 -29.75 -18.06 55.49
CA PHE A 3 -30.97 -18.80 55.24
C PHE A 3 -30.94 -19.37 53.82
N ASP A 4 -30.85 -20.69 53.78
CA ASP A 4 -31.19 -21.58 52.67
C ASP A 4 -32.68 -21.44 52.30
N GLY A 5 -33.01 -21.79 51.05
CA GLY A 5 -34.40 -21.84 50.60
C GLY A 5 -34.58 -22.38 49.18
N ASN A 6 -34.26 -23.66 48.98
CA ASN A 6 -34.65 -24.51 47.86
C ASN A 6 -36.19 -24.69 47.84
N VAL A 7 -36.86 -24.58 46.68
CA VAL A 7 -38.19 -25.22 46.46
C VAL A 7 -38.34 -25.69 45.01
N ASP A 8 -38.47 -27.02 44.95
CA ASP A 8 -38.96 -27.96 43.94
C ASP A 8 -40.02 -27.54 42.89
N LEU A 9 -39.89 -28.21 41.73
CA LEU A 9 -40.94 -28.54 40.76
C LEU A 9 -42.03 -29.43 41.39
N PRO A 10 -43.20 -29.62 40.72
CA PRO A 10 -43.39 -30.97 40.16
C PRO A 10 -44.15 -31.04 38.81
N GLU A 11 -43.62 -31.95 38.00
CA GLU A 11 -44.23 -33.00 37.18
C GLU A 11 -45.61 -32.87 36.47
N ALA A 12 -45.57 -33.44 35.27
CA ALA A 12 -46.64 -33.82 34.33
C ALA A 12 -47.68 -34.80 34.94
N PRO A 13 -48.63 -35.36 34.14
CA PRO A 13 -48.24 -36.60 33.45
C PRO A 13 -49.00 -36.96 32.13
N VAL A 14 -48.32 -37.77 31.31
CA VAL A 14 -48.73 -39.04 30.65
C VAL A 14 -49.85 -39.11 29.58
N HIS A 15 -49.91 -40.07 28.62
CA HIS A 15 -49.23 -41.38 28.41
C HIS A 15 -49.39 -41.80 26.92
N LEU A 16 -48.32 -42.40 26.35
CA LEU A 16 -48.21 -43.67 25.58
C LEU A 16 -49.28 -44.09 24.52
N THR A 17 -48.97 -44.80 23.41
CA THR A 17 -48.28 -46.11 23.23
C THR A 17 -47.89 -46.28 21.74
N SER A 18 -46.65 -46.68 21.38
CA SER A 18 -46.20 -48.04 21.01
C SER A 18 -46.87 -48.74 19.80
N GLY A 19 -46.04 -49.25 18.88
CA GLY A 19 -46.25 -50.56 18.24
C GLY A 19 -46.15 -50.58 16.70
N GLY A 20 -45.09 -51.19 16.16
CA GLY A 20 -44.85 -51.32 14.72
C GLY A 20 -45.49 -52.55 14.06
N HIS A 21 -45.37 -52.65 12.73
CA HIS A 21 -45.30 -53.93 12.01
C HIS A 21 -44.73 -53.79 10.59
N ARG A 22 -44.09 -54.88 10.18
CA ARG A 22 -43.43 -55.16 8.90
C ARG A 22 -44.41 -55.78 7.89
N GLN A 23 -43.95 -55.78 6.63
CA GLN A 23 -44.20 -56.72 5.52
C GLN A 23 -45.39 -56.51 4.58
N ASP A 24 -45.00 -56.37 3.31
CA ASP A 24 -45.44 -57.05 2.07
C ASP A 24 -46.92 -57.07 1.70
N ILE A 25 -47.21 -56.85 0.39
CA ILE A 25 -47.83 -57.83 -0.53
C ILE A 25 -48.40 -57.19 -1.81
N LEU A 26 -48.02 -57.80 -2.96
CA LEU A 26 -48.66 -57.94 -4.29
C LEU A 26 -48.95 -56.67 -5.13
N ALA A 27 -48.41 -56.50 -6.35
CA ALA A 27 -48.45 -57.31 -7.58
C ALA A 27 -49.81 -57.31 -8.31
N ALA A 28 -49.81 -56.84 -9.56
CA ALA A 28 -50.59 -57.32 -10.71
C ALA A 28 -50.17 -56.48 -11.95
N SER A 29 -49.48 -57.04 -12.94
CA SER A 29 -49.99 -57.91 -14.04
C SER A 29 -50.37 -57.04 -15.25
N SER A 30 -49.52 -57.02 -16.29
CA SER A 30 -49.60 -57.82 -17.55
C SER A 30 -50.61 -57.24 -18.56
N SER A 31 -50.49 -57.30 -19.88
CA SER A 31 -49.80 -58.25 -20.75
C SER A 31 -49.93 -57.78 -22.22
N LEU A 32 -48.93 -58.13 -23.05
CA LEU A 32 -49.02 -58.72 -24.41
C LEU A 32 -49.79 -57.95 -25.52
N ASP A 33 -49.42 -57.92 -26.81
CA ASP A 33 -48.50 -58.73 -27.61
C ASP A 33 -48.47 -58.22 -29.06
N LYS A 34 -47.37 -58.55 -29.79
CA LYS A 34 -47.31 -58.92 -31.23
C LYS A 34 -47.62 -57.82 -32.29
N LEU A 35 -47.04 -57.78 -33.48
CA LEU A 35 -46.12 -58.60 -34.29
C LEU A 35 -45.79 -57.71 -35.54
N PHE A 36 -44.60 -57.80 -36.15
CA PHE A 36 -44.39 -58.03 -37.60
C PHE A 36 -42.92 -57.83 -37.99
N THR A 37 -42.24 -58.97 -38.10
CA THR A 37 -41.43 -59.48 -39.22
C THR A 37 -40.52 -58.56 -40.05
N ILE A 38 -39.27 -59.03 -40.12
CA ILE A 38 -38.07 -58.65 -40.89
C ILE A 38 -38.25 -58.94 -42.41
N PRO A 39 -37.46 -58.32 -43.32
CA PRO A 39 -36.42 -59.13 -43.94
C PRO A 39 -35.05 -58.45 -44.06
N HIS A 40 -34.06 -59.32 -43.99
CA HIS A 40 -32.62 -59.14 -44.06
C HIS A 40 -32.15 -59.15 -45.52
N LEU A 41 -31.28 -58.21 -45.92
CA LEU A 41 -30.45 -58.33 -47.12
C LEU A 41 -29.05 -57.75 -46.89
N GLN A 42 -28.08 -58.43 -47.51
CA GLN A 42 -26.68 -58.55 -47.13
C GLN A 42 -25.74 -57.42 -47.60
N LEU A 43 -24.67 -57.29 -46.81
CA LEU A 43 -23.25 -56.99 -47.12
C LEU A 43 -22.89 -56.10 -48.32
N SER A 44 -22.24 -54.97 -48.03
CA SER A 44 -21.02 -54.57 -48.74
C SER A 44 -20.14 -53.68 -47.86
N SER A 45 -18.88 -54.07 -47.75
CA SER A 45 -17.79 -53.40 -47.09
C SER A 45 -17.28 -52.22 -47.92
N SER A 46 -17.31 -51.01 -47.37
CA SER A 46 -16.38 -49.95 -47.78
C SER A 46 -16.21 -48.92 -46.66
N ILE A 47 -15.05 -49.01 -46.00
CA ILE A 47 -14.54 -48.02 -45.07
C ILE A 47 -14.12 -46.80 -45.91
N ARG A 48 -14.79 -45.67 -45.72
CA ARG A 48 -14.24 -44.35 -46.05
C ARG A 48 -14.42 -43.43 -44.86
N SER A 49 -13.35 -43.34 -44.07
CA SER A 49 -13.16 -42.32 -43.05
C SER A 49 -12.95 -40.98 -43.75
N PHE A 50 -13.95 -40.11 -43.74
CA PHE A 50 -13.79 -38.71 -44.13
C PHE A 50 -13.36 -37.91 -42.89
N SER A 51 -12.05 -37.83 -42.68
CA SER A 51 -11.46 -36.87 -41.75
C SER A 51 -11.32 -35.53 -42.47
N LEU A 52 -12.05 -34.51 -42.01
CA LEU A 52 -11.81 -33.13 -42.41
C LEU A 52 -10.53 -32.62 -41.71
N PRO A 53 -9.51 -32.11 -42.42
CA PRO A 53 -8.45 -31.34 -41.78
C PRO A 53 -8.92 -29.89 -41.66
N LEU A 54 -9.41 -29.49 -40.48
CA LEU A 54 -9.57 -28.08 -40.14
C LEU A 54 -8.22 -27.56 -39.65
N GLN A 55 -7.31 -27.26 -40.59
CA GLN A 55 -6.05 -26.60 -40.31
C GLN A 55 -6.33 -25.10 -40.10
N LEU A 56 -6.46 -24.67 -38.84
CA LEU A 56 -6.43 -23.25 -38.50
C LEU A 56 -5.00 -22.73 -38.71
N PRO A 57 -4.80 -21.60 -39.40
CA PRO A 57 -3.48 -21.00 -39.53
C PRO A 57 -3.04 -20.48 -38.15
N SER A 58 -1.88 -20.94 -37.71
CA SER A 58 -1.14 -20.35 -36.60
C SER A 58 -0.76 -18.92 -36.98
N LEU A 59 -1.48 -17.95 -36.42
CA LEU A 59 -1.05 -16.56 -36.41
C LEU A 59 0.17 -16.47 -35.52
N ASP A 60 1.33 -16.41 -36.16
CA ASP A 60 2.61 -16.04 -35.57
C ASP A 60 2.51 -14.58 -35.13
N TYR A 61 2.14 -14.36 -33.87
CA TYR A 61 2.22 -13.05 -33.22
C TYR A 61 3.68 -12.76 -32.88
N SER A 62 4.47 -12.57 -33.95
CA SER A 62 5.79 -11.98 -33.85
C SER A 62 5.66 -10.54 -33.36
N LEU A 63 6.27 -10.29 -32.20
CA LEU A 63 6.86 -9.01 -31.78
C LEU A 63 6.04 -7.75 -32.12
N TRP A 64 4.94 -7.55 -31.41
CA TRP A 64 4.66 -6.20 -30.97
C TRP A 64 5.67 -5.86 -29.88
N SER A 65 6.76 -5.21 -30.26
CA SER A 65 7.54 -4.39 -29.34
C SER A 65 6.58 -3.43 -28.65
N ILE A 66 6.12 -3.81 -27.46
CA ILE A 66 5.48 -2.90 -26.52
C ILE A 66 6.58 -1.90 -26.18
N THR A 67 6.54 -0.79 -26.90
CA THR A 67 7.31 0.39 -26.59
C THR A 67 7.03 0.70 -25.14
N MET A 68 8.07 0.70 -24.30
CA MET A 68 7.95 1.14 -22.91
C MET A 68 7.41 2.55 -22.92
N ALA A 69 6.11 2.70 -22.63
CA ALA A 69 5.53 3.99 -22.33
C ALA A 69 6.19 4.45 -21.03
N LEU A 70 7.21 5.29 -21.18
CA LEU A 70 7.93 5.99 -20.12
C LEU A 70 6.91 6.52 -19.11
N HIS A 71 6.89 5.98 -17.88
CA HIS A 71 5.83 6.26 -16.89
C HIS A 71 5.80 7.72 -16.39
N ASN A 72 6.75 8.55 -16.80
CA ASN A 72 6.58 9.99 -16.77
C ASN A 72 7.45 10.65 -17.85
N PRO A 73 6.99 10.70 -19.12
CA PRO A 73 7.79 11.26 -20.18
C PRO A 73 8.01 12.73 -19.91
N ASN A 74 9.29 13.14 -19.87
CA ASN A 74 9.70 14.50 -19.56
C ASN A 74 9.25 15.02 -18.18
N ASN A 75 9.04 14.14 -17.19
CA ASN A 75 8.70 14.52 -15.81
C ASN A 75 7.41 15.39 -15.69
N TRP A 76 6.44 15.21 -16.60
CA TRP A 76 5.24 16.06 -16.73
C TRP A 76 4.05 15.64 -15.87
N HIS A 77 3.87 14.33 -15.63
CA HIS A 77 2.87 13.77 -14.74
C HIS A 77 3.20 14.09 -13.28
N TRP A 78 2.15 14.31 -12.50
CA TRP A 78 2.27 14.62 -11.08
C TRP A 78 2.73 13.38 -10.30
N VAL A 79 3.83 13.50 -9.56
CA VAL A 79 4.27 12.54 -8.55
C VAL A 79 4.31 13.26 -7.19
N ASN A 80 3.76 12.66 -6.13
CA ASN A 80 3.84 13.19 -4.77
C ASN A 80 4.53 12.19 -3.83
N LYS A 81 5.39 12.66 -2.95
CA LYS A 81 6.12 11.86 -1.96
C LYS A 81 5.99 12.53 -0.58
N ASP A 82 5.32 11.84 0.33
CA ASP A 82 5.32 12.19 1.75
C ASP A 82 6.71 11.92 2.33
N VAL A 83 7.28 12.95 2.96
CA VAL A 83 8.61 12.92 3.57
C VAL A 83 8.57 13.37 5.03
N ARG A 84 7.38 13.40 5.65
CA ARG A 84 7.18 13.89 7.03
C ARG A 84 8.09 13.20 8.04
N ASN A 85 8.23 11.87 7.98
CA ASN A 85 9.11 11.13 8.90
C ASN A 85 10.57 11.57 8.77
N TRP A 86 11.06 11.70 7.53
CA TRP A 86 12.41 12.18 7.27
C TRP A 86 12.61 13.61 7.76
N THR A 87 11.61 14.48 7.55
CA THR A 87 11.66 15.88 7.99
C THR A 87 11.69 15.99 9.50
N GLN A 88 10.97 15.13 10.23
CA GLN A 88 11.03 15.09 11.69
C GLN A 88 12.44 14.76 12.17
N ASP A 89 13.10 13.76 11.58
CA ASP A 89 14.48 13.38 11.91
C ASP A 89 15.48 14.49 11.56
N TYR A 90 15.30 15.11 10.40
CA TYR A 90 16.12 16.23 9.95
C TYR A 90 16.01 17.42 10.90
N LEU A 91 14.79 17.86 11.23
CA LEU A 91 14.56 18.97 12.15
C LEU A 91 15.03 18.65 13.56
N THR A 92 14.87 17.41 14.02
CA THR A 92 15.43 16.97 15.31
C THR A 92 16.95 17.16 15.31
N THR A 93 17.63 16.71 14.24
CA THR A 93 19.10 16.82 14.12
C THR A 93 19.58 18.26 14.00
N GLN A 94 18.83 19.12 13.28
CA GLN A 94 19.25 20.50 13.05
C GLN A 94 18.91 21.44 14.20
N LEU A 95 17.75 21.29 14.84
CA LEU A 95 17.24 22.22 15.85
C LEU A 95 17.76 21.90 17.26
N VAL A 96 17.82 20.61 17.62
CA VAL A 96 18.33 20.18 18.94
C VAL A 96 19.82 20.53 19.06
N GLY A 97 20.24 21.03 20.24
CA GLY A 97 21.61 21.48 20.47
C GLY A 97 21.90 22.91 20.04
N THR A 98 20.90 23.64 19.53
CA THR A 98 21.02 25.11 19.33
C THR A 98 21.15 25.77 20.69
N LYS A 99 22.27 26.46 20.92
CA LYS A 99 22.60 27.05 22.21
C LYS A 99 22.88 28.55 22.11
N ALA A 100 22.58 29.25 23.19
CA ALA A 100 22.94 30.64 23.40
C ALA A 100 23.45 30.81 24.84
N SER A 101 24.50 31.61 25.00
CA SER A 101 25.08 31.94 26.31
C SER A 101 25.36 33.43 26.37
N LYS A 102 25.17 34.02 27.54
CA LYS A 102 25.51 35.41 27.83
C LYS A 102 26.68 35.45 28.81
N ASP A 103 27.48 36.52 28.75
CA ASP A 103 28.64 36.73 29.64
C ASP A 103 28.27 36.74 31.13
N ASP A 104 27.00 37.03 31.44
CA ASP A 104 26.42 37.01 32.78
C ASP A 104 26.22 35.58 33.35
N GLY A 105 26.65 34.52 32.65
CA GLY A 105 26.50 33.12 33.07
C GLY A 105 25.12 32.50 32.80
N THR A 106 24.22 33.23 32.12
CA THR A 106 22.93 32.71 31.66
C THR A 106 23.10 31.95 30.36
N SER A 107 22.57 30.73 30.28
CA SER A 107 22.59 29.91 29.06
C SER A 107 21.23 29.29 28.76
N ALA A 108 20.99 29.00 27.48
CA ALA A 108 19.81 28.29 27.01
C ALA A 108 20.20 27.37 25.85
N GLU A 109 19.57 26.20 25.78
CA GLU A 109 19.76 25.19 24.75
C GLU A 109 18.44 24.51 24.42
N ILE A 110 18.23 24.17 23.15
CA ILE A 110 17.09 23.36 22.72
C ILE A 110 17.37 21.90 23.07
N SER A 111 16.56 21.34 23.98
CA SER A 111 16.71 19.99 24.49
C SER A 111 16.08 18.95 23.56
N LYS A 112 14.90 19.24 23.00
CA LYS A 112 14.12 18.24 22.27
C LYS A 112 13.09 18.85 21.31
N LEU A 113 12.81 18.16 20.21
CA LEU A 113 11.59 18.36 19.41
C LEU A 113 10.45 17.53 20.01
N LEU A 114 9.42 18.18 20.55
CA LEU A 114 8.28 17.54 21.21
C LEU A 114 7.27 17.00 20.19
N SER A 115 6.87 17.84 19.24
CA SER A 115 5.89 17.48 18.22
C SER A 115 6.16 18.20 16.91
N MET A 116 5.75 17.54 15.83
CA MET A 116 5.66 18.09 14.48
C MET A 116 4.34 17.62 13.86
N GLU A 117 3.42 18.56 13.69
CA GLU A 117 2.06 18.33 13.21
C GLU A 117 1.88 19.07 11.88
N GLY A 118 1.27 18.41 10.90
CA GLY A 118 1.10 18.96 9.55
C GLY A 118 1.71 18.05 8.49
N ASP A 119 1.80 18.56 7.27
CA ASP A 119 2.11 17.79 6.07
C ASP A 119 3.41 18.28 5.44
N VAL A 120 4.21 17.33 4.94
CA VAL A 120 5.47 17.63 4.26
C VAL A 120 5.59 16.74 3.03
N ASP A 121 5.41 17.36 1.87
CA ASP A 121 5.36 16.71 0.59
C ASP A 121 6.43 17.26 -0.36
N VAL A 122 7.10 16.35 -1.07
CA VAL A 122 7.91 16.69 -2.24
C VAL A 122 7.20 16.18 -3.48
N SER A 123 6.82 17.11 -4.34
CA SER A 123 6.03 16.85 -5.53
C SER A 123 6.81 17.18 -6.80
N GLN A 124 6.57 16.43 -7.87
CA GLN A 124 6.99 16.80 -9.22
C GLN A 124 5.79 17.27 -10.03
N ARG A 125 5.88 18.45 -10.63
CA ARG A 125 4.85 19.02 -11.49
C ARG A 125 5.47 19.76 -12.66
N LYS A 126 5.01 19.47 -13.89
CA LYS A 126 5.46 20.14 -15.13
C LYS A 126 7.00 20.16 -15.27
N GLY A 127 7.68 19.06 -14.94
CA GLY A 127 9.14 18.93 -15.01
C GLY A 127 9.91 19.61 -13.87
N LYS A 128 9.24 20.20 -12.88
CA LYS A 128 9.86 20.84 -11.72
C LYS A 128 9.55 20.07 -10.45
N VAL A 129 10.53 19.95 -9.57
CA VAL A 129 10.31 19.48 -8.19
C VAL A 129 9.93 20.70 -7.35
N ILE A 130 8.84 20.58 -6.61
CA ILE A 130 8.30 21.56 -5.69
C ILE A 130 8.16 20.90 -4.32
N THR A 131 8.34 21.68 -3.27
CA THR A 131 8.03 21.27 -1.91
C THR A 131 6.75 21.95 -1.50
N ILE A 132 5.84 21.21 -0.88
CA ILE A 132 4.65 21.74 -0.25
C ILE A 132 4.71 21.22 1.17
N PHE A 133 4.90 22.13 2.12
CA PHE A 133 4.89 21.78 3.52
C PHE A 133 4.22 22.88 4.30
N ASP A 134 3.55 22.47 5.36
CA ASP A 134 2.93 23.32 6.36
C ASP A 134 2.94 22.53 7.66
N VAL A 135 3.82 22.92 8.57
CA VAL A 135 4.00 22.22 9.85
C VAL A 135 4.01 23.17 11.04
N ARG A 136 3.30 22.75 12.08
CA ARG A 136 3.40 23.29 13.43
C ARG A 136 4.47 22.53 14.21
N LEU A 137 5.40 23.26 14.82
CA LEU A 137 6.48 22.69 15.61
C LEU A 137 6.35 23.07 17.08
N GLN A 138 6.63 22.11 17.96
CA GLN A 138 6.79 22.38 19.38
C GLN A 138 8.16 21.86 19.83
N LEU A 139 8.97 22.77 20.36
CA LEU A 139 10.32 22.51 20.86
C LEU A 139 10.34 22.68 22.37
N GLU A 140 11.19 21.92 23.05
CA GLU A 140 11.53 22.13 24.45
C GLU A 140 12.93 22.73 24.55
N TYR A 141 13.09 23.69 25.46
CA TYR A 141 14.39 24.26 25.78
C TYR A 141 14.67 24.17 27.28
N SER A 142 15.95 24.06 27.61
CA SER A 142 16.47 24.14 28.97
C SER A 142 17.48 25.28 29.06
N GLY A 143 17.61 25.89 30.23
CA GLY A 143 18.51 26.99 30.46
C GLY A 143 18.96 27.06 31.91
N LYS A 144 20.04 27.78 32.15
CA LYS A 144 20.64 27.99 33.46
C LYS A 144 20.74 29.47 33.74
N VAL A 145 20.38 29.88 34.95
CA VAL A 145 20.48 31.27 35.42
C VAL A 145 21.37 31.30 36.66
N PRO A 146 22.33 32.24 36.79
CA PRO A 146 23.06 32.42 38.04
C PRO A 146 22.13 32.88 39.15
N LEU A 147 22.27 32.29 40.34
CA LEU A 147 21.48 32.70 41.51
C LEU A 147 21.90 34.10 41.97
N LYS A 148 20.92 34.99 42.20
CA LYS A 148 21.17 36.27 42.89
C LYS A 148 21.41 35.98 44.38
N GLU A 149 22.31 36.74 45.01
CA GLU A 149 22.70 36.58 46.43
C GLU A 149 21.51 36.51 47.41
N SER A 150 20.36 37.10 47.07
CA SER A 150 19.14 37.12 47.89
C SER A 150 18.37 35.79 47.99
N GLU A 151 18.68 34.79 47.15
CA GLU A 151 18.03 33.46 47.17
C GLU A 151 18.98 32.31 47.57
N LYS A 152 20.20 32.63 48.04
CA LYS A 152 21.10 31.62 48.63
C LYS A 152 20.54 31.15 49.98
N ALA A 153 19.74 30.09 49.97
CA ALA A 153 19.46 29.34 51.18
C ALA A 153 20.76 28.64 51.65
N GLU A 154 21.11 28.78 52.92
CA GLU A 154 22.25 28.09 53.54
C GLU A 154 22.15 26.59 53.26
N GLY A 155 23.06 26.06 52.42
CA GLY A 155 23.23 24.62 52.20
C GLY A 155 23.02 24.06 50.79
N GLN A 156 22.78 24.87 49.75
CA GLN A 156 22.80 24.39 48.35
C GLN A 156 24.10 24.77 47.62
N GLU A 157 24.84 23.75 47.19
CA GLU A 157 26.19 23.82 46.63
C GLU A 157 26.21 24.04 45.10
N GLY A 158 25.24 24.77 44.56
CA GLY A 158 25.13 25.06 43.11
C GLY A 158 24.82 26.51 42.82
N ASP A 159 25.69 27.21 42.08
CA ASP A 159 25.58 28.63 41.72
C ASP A 159 24.52 28.94 40.63
N THR A 160 23.73 27.95 40.17
CA THR A 160 22.81 28.10 39.03
C THR A 160 21.44 27.46 39.25
N LYS A 161 20.36 28.14 38.82
CA LYS A 161 18.98 27.65 38.78
C LYS A 161 18.63 27.16 37.38
N ASP A 162 18.15 25.92 37.27
CA ASP A 162 17.67 25.36 36.01
C ASP A 162 16.26 25.88 35.66
N VAL A 163 16.06 26.16 34.38
CA VAL A 163 14.84 26.71 33.79
C VAL A 163 14.49 25.88 32.56
N SER A 164 13.23 25.50 32.41
CA SER A 164 12.75 24.82 31.21
C SER A 164 11.47 25.48 30.70
N GLY A 165 11.25 25.34 29.39
CA GLY A 165 10.10 25.91 28.71
C GLY A 165 9.93 25.34 27.31
N THR A 166 8.95 25.87 26.61
CA THR A 166 8.57 25.46 25.26
C THR A 166 8.68 26.62 24.27
N ILE A 167 8.99 26.29 23.02
CA ILE A 167 8.91 27.20 21.88
C ILE A 167 7.93 26.57 20.90
N THR A 168 6.79 27.22 20.68
CA THR A 168 5.82 26.82 19.66
C THR A 168 6.02 27.70 18.43
N ILE A 169 6.09 27.06 17.28
CA ILE A 169 6.11 27.70 15.97
C ILE A 169 4.80 27.27 15.29
N PRO A 170 3.80 28.16 15.23
CA PRO A 170 2.45 27.78 14.80
C PRO A 170 2.43 27.32 13.34
N GLU A 171 3.29 27.89 12.51
CA GLU A 171 3.33 27.63 11.08
C GLU A 171 4.78 27.71 10.57
N VAL A 172 5.19 26.68 9.83
CA VAL A 172 6.40 26.61 9.03
C VAL A 172 5.96 26.09 7.68
N ALA A 173 5.76 27.00 6.73
CA ALA A 173 5.25 26.68 5.41
C ALA A 173 6.28 26.91 4.31
N HIS A 174 6.00 26.35 3.13
CA HIS A 174 6.90 26.40 1.97
C HIS A 174 7.18 27.80 1.42
N ASP A 175 6.31 28.75 1.72
CA ASP A 175 6.31 30.14 1.30
C ASP A 175 6.58 31.11 2.46
N THR A 176 6.78 30.61 3.69
CA THR A 176 7.15 31.46 4.83
C THR A 176 8.56 32.03 4.64
N GLU A 177 8.65 33.36 4.60
CA GLU A 177 9.93 34.08 4.54
C GLU A 177 10.65 34.09 5.90
N GLU A 178 11.93 34.49 5.95
CA GLU A 178 12.75 34.41 7.17
C GLU A 178 12.18 35.24 8.32
N ASP A 179 11.62 36.41 8.01
CA ASP A 179 11.05 37.36 8.96
C ASP A 179 9.60 37.06 9.34
N GLU A 180 8.90 36.21 8.59
CA GLU A 180 7.49 35.85 8.81
C GLU A 180 7.31 34.81 9.92
N TYR A 181 8.36 34.06 10.30
CA TYR A 181 8.26 33.07 11.38
C TYR A 181 7.90 33.71 12.73
N VAL A 182 6.80 33.20 13.31
CA VAL A 182 6.31 33.53 14.65
C VAL A 182 6.84 32.52 15.66
N PHE A 183 7.36 33.00 16.79
CA PHE A 183 7.87 32.16 17.88
C PHE A 183 7.15 32.48 19.18
N GLU A 184 6.41 31.52 19.71
CA GLU A 184 5.73 31.59 21.00
C GLU A 184 6.61 30.93 22.06
N VAL A 185 7.34 31.74 22.83
CA VAL A 185 8.22 31.25 23.89
C VAL A 185 7.49 31.28 25.24
N GLU A 186 7.34 30.11 25.85
CA GLU A 186 6.72 29.88 27.15
C GLU A 186 7.71 29.26 28.13
N VAL A 187 7.52 29.55 29.42
CA VAL A 187 8.32 28.98 30.52
C VAL A 187 7.36 28.19 31.39
N TYR A 188 7.72 26.97 31.83
CA TYR A 188 6.80 26.12 32.61
C TYR A 188 6.44 26.69 33.99
N SER A 189 7.17 27.69 34.48
CA SER A 189 6.83 28.39 35.73
C SER A 189 7.05 29.90 35.57
N SER A 190 6.10 30.66 36.12
CA SER A 190 5.94 32.11 35.95
C SER A 190 6.83 32.97 36.86
N ASP A 191 7.96 32.42 37.33
CA ASP A 191 8.87 33.15 38.22
C ASP A 191 9.63 34.27 37.47
N LEU A 192 9.68 35.47 38.05
CA LEU A 192 10.44 36.62 37.54
C LEU A 192 11.94 36.31 37.35
N SER A 193 12.51 35.38 38.13
CA SER A 193 13.91 34.96 38.01
C SER A 193 14.23 34.24 36.69
N LYS A 194 13.22 33.90 35.87
CA LYS A 194 13.36 33.15 34.60
C LYS A 194 13.24 34.03 33.35
N GLU A 195 12.85 35.30 33.51
CA GLU A 195 12.79 36.27 32.40
C GLU A 195 14.09 36.40 31.61
N PRO A 196 15.30 36.39 32.23
CA PRO A 196 16.55 36.50 31.47
C PRO A 196 16.76 35.36 30.47
N VAL A 197 16.32 34.14 30.77
CA VAL A 197 16.41 32.99 29.85
C VAL A 197 15.43 33.16 28.70
N LYS A 198 14.21 33.59 29.01
CA LYS A 198 13.17 33.84 27.99
C LYS A 198 13.61 34.92 27.01
N ASP A 199 14.21 36.00 27.51
CA ASP A 199 14.76 37.07 26.68
C ASP A 199 15.96 36.60 25.85
N LEU A 200 16.84 35.78 26.44
CA LEU A 200 17.98 35.18 25.72
C LEU A 200 17.51 34.29 24.57
N VAL A 201 16.53 33.41 24.82
CA VAL A 201 15.93 32.55 23.79
C VAL A 201 15.34 33.40 22.65
N ARG A 202 14.59 34.46 22.99
CA ARG A 202 13.98 35.37 22.01
C ARG A 202 14.96 36.19 21.19
N LYS A 203 16.13 36.53 21.75
CA LYS A 203 17.13 37.38 21.07
C LYS A 203 18.16 36.58 20.29
N GLU A 204 18.59 35.44 20.82
CA GLU A 204 19.74 34.70 20.27
C GLU A 204 19.35 33.36 19.64
N ILE A 205 18.33 32.66 20.17
CA ILE A 205 17.93 31.33 19.67
C ILE A 205 16.93 31.46 18.51
N THR A 206 15.90 32.31 18.62
CA THR A 206 14.91 32.45 17.54
C THR A 206 15.51 32.88 16.19
N PRO A 207 16.52 33.78 16.09
CA PRO A 207 17.13 34.09 14.80
C PRO A 207 17.92 32.91 14.22
N GLN A 208 18.57 32.12 15.07
CA GLN A 208 19.24 30.89 14.64
C GLN A 208 18.24 29.86 14.12
N LEU A 209 17.06 29.75 14.75
CA LEU A 209 16.00 28.86 14.28
C LEU A 209 15.47 29.29 12.93
N ARG A 210 15.23 30.60 12.71
CA ARG A 210 14.83 31.13 11.39
C ARG A 210 15.79 30.69 10.28
N GLN A 211 17.09 30.89 10.50
CA GLN A 211 18.11 30.52 9.52
C GLN A 211 18.18 29.01 9.25
N LYS A 212 17.91 28.18 10.26
CA LYS A 212 17.87 26.71 10.10
C LYS A 212 16.60 26.26 9.37
N LEU A 213 15.45 26.84 9.70
CA LEU A 213 14.17 26.53 9.05
C LEU A 213 14.18 26.94 7.57
N GLN A 214 14.78 28.08 7.22
CA GLN A 214 14.95 28.50 5.82
C GLN A 214 15.76 27.50 4.96
N LYS A 215 16.59 26.66 5.58
CA LYS A 215 17.34 25.63 4.86
C LYS A 215 16.51 24.38 4.55
N LEU A 216 15.36 24.20 5.20
CA LEU A 216 14.51 23.01 5.06
C LEU A 216 14.07 22.80 3.61
N GLY A 217 13.44 23.80 3.00
CA GLY A 217 12.91 23.71 1.62
C GLY A 217 13.97 23.30 0.60
N PRO A 218 15.11 24.02 0.49
CA PRO A 218 16.21 23.63 -0.39
C PRO A 218 16.76 22.22 -0.12
N HIS A 219 16.83 21.81 1.16
CA HIS A 219 17.36 20.51 1.53
C HIS A 219 16.40 19.36 1.16
N LEU A 220 15.10 19.57 1.30
CA LEU A 220 14.06 18.64 0.85
C LEU A 220 14.16 18.37 -0.66
N ILE A 221 14.35 19.42 -1.45
CA ILE A 221 14.53 19.30 -2.91
C ILE A 221 15.83 18.56 -3.23
N SER A 222 16.93 18.88 -2.54
CA SER A 222 18.24 18.24 -2.80
C SER A 222 18.22 16.74 -2.50
N GLU A 223 17.59 16.34 -1.40
CA GLU A 223 17.57 14.96 -0.92
C GLU A 223 16.56 14.12 -1.67
N HIS A 224 15.34 14.62 -1.87
CA HIS A 224 14.24 13.83 -2.43
C HIS A 224 13.87 14.19 -3.86
N GLY A 225 14.37 15.31 -4.39
CA GLY A 225 14.10 15.72 -5.77
C GLY A 225 14.76 14.82 -6.82
N LYS A 226 15.88 14.17 -6.49
CA LYS A 226 16.56 13.22 -7.39
C LYS A 226 15.81 11.91 -7.54
N ASP A 227 15.14 11.46 -6.48
CA ASP A 227 14.30 10.24 -6.50
C ASP A 227 13.07 10.41 -7.40
N LEU A 228 12.63 11.65 -7.61
CA LEU A 228 11.42 11.99 -8.35
C LEU A 228 11.69 12.28 -9.84
N GLN A 229 12.93 12.59 -10.23
CA GLN A 229 13.28 12.99 -11.60
C GLN A 229 13.98 11.87 -12.37
N HIS A 230 13.52 11.57 -13.58
CA HIS A 230 14.36 10.85 -14.54
C HIS A 230 15.54 11.75 -14.99
N PRO A 231 16.74 11.20 -15.25
CA PRO A 231 17.90 11.99 -15.64
C PRO A 231 17.65 12.82 -16.90
N ALA A 232 17.93 14.11 -16.82
CA ALA A 232 17.79 15.05 -17.94
C ALA A 232 18.81 14.74 -19.04
N GLY A 233 18.34 14.60 -20.29
CA GLY A 233 19.20 14.38 -21.46
C GLY A 233 18.93 13.10 -22.25
N HIS A 234 18.06 12.20 -21.77
CA HIS A 234 17.53 11.13 -22.61
C HIS A 234 16.24 11.58 -23.28
N ASP A 235 16.36 12.33 -24.38
CA ASP A 235 15.26 12.48 -25.33
C ASP A 235 14.97 11.10 -25.94
N ALA A 236 14.11 10.31 -25.30
CA ALA A 236 13.65 9.02 -25.81
C ALA A 236 12.79 9.17 -27.10
N SER A 237 12.60 10.39 -27.60
CA SER A 237 11.97 10.65 -28.90
C SER A 237 12.97 10.78 -30.06
N ALA A 238 14.28 10.88 -29.79
CA ALA A 238 15.30 11.02 -30.85
C ALA A 238 15.48 9.74 -31.70
N GLY A 239 14.96 8.59 -31.23
CA GLY A 239 14.94 7.32 -31.96
C GLY A 239 13.60 6.97 -32.62
N PHE A 240 12.56 7.80 -32.45
CA PHE A 240 11.26 7.54 -33.09
C PHE A 240 11.23 8.14 -34.48
N SER A 241 11.33 7.29 -35.50
CA SER A 241 11.01 7.67 -36.86
C SER A 241 9.55 8.13 -36.91
N ARG A 242 9.33 9.42 -37.23
CA ARG A 242 7.99 9.91 -37.57
C ARG A 242 7.44 9.01 -38.68
N SER A 243 6.33 8.32 -38.42
CA SER A 243 5.74 7.38 -39.36
C SER A 243 5.47 8.08 -40.69
N LYS A 244 6.21 7.67 -41.73
CA LYS A 244 5.99 8.12 -43.10
C LYS A 244 4.79 7.37 -43.66
N VAL A 245 3.84 8.11 -44.22
CA VAL A 245 2.66 7.60 -44.92
C VAL A 245 3.11 6.69 -46.06
N MET A 246 2.56 5.47 -46.11
CA MET A 246 2.89 4.44 -47.10
C MET A 246 2.47 4.86 -48.51
N SER A 247 3.36 4.63 -49.47
CA SER A 247 3.01 4.53 -50.90
C SER A 247 3.69 3.28 -51.46
N SER A 248 2.91 2.44 -52.12
CA SER A 248 3.23 1.11 -52.62
C SER A 248 4.12 1.12 -53.88
N SER A 249 5.13 0.24 -53.94
CA SER A 249 5.48 -0.57 -55.14
C SER A 249 6.80 -1.36 -54.98
N SER A 250 6.67 -2.70 -55.00
CA SER A 250 7.41 -3.69 -55.84
C SER A 250 8.94 -3.95 -55.72
N VAL A 251 9.25 -5.24 -55.46
CA VAL A 251 10.33 -6.17 -55.94
C VAL A 251 11.78 -6.16 -55.39
N ALA A 252 12.09 -7.27 -54.68
CA ALA A 252 13.29 -8.16 -54.63
C ALA A 252 14.75 -7.65 -54.60
N LYS A 253 15.56 -8.16 -53.63
CA LYS A 253 16.60 -9.20 -53.82
C LYS A 253 17.31 -9.62 -52.52
N GLN A 254 17.70 -10.89 -52.46
CA GLN A 254 18.51 -11.58 -51.44
C GLN A 254 20.00 -11.18 -51.46
N ASN A 255 20.70 -11.40 -50.33
CA ASN A 255 21.90 -12.28 -50.23
C ASN A 255 22.40 -12.42 -48.77
N ASP A 256 22.51 -13.68 -48.30
CA ASP A 256 23.63 -14.37 -47.60
C ASP A 256 24.68 -13.54 -46.83
N ASP A 257 25.24 -13.89 -45.65
CA ASP A 257 25.18 -15.03 -44.71
C ASP A 257 26.01 -14.60 -43.43
N PRO A 258 26.41 -15.43 -42.45
CA PRO A 258 26.24 -15.13 -41.03
C PRO A 258 27.53 -14.80 -40.27
N LYS A 259 27.44 -14.08 -39.14
CA LYS A 259 28.52 -14.04 -38.15
C LYS A 259 28.02 -14.28 -36.74
N SER A 260 28.27 -15.51 -36.29
CA SER A 260 28.29 -15.90 -34.88
C SER A 260 29.11 -14.93 -34.04
N ALA A 261 28.50 -14.42 -32.99
CA ALA A 261 29.19 -14.05 -31.76
C ALA A 261 28.32 -14.55 -30.60
N SER A 262 28.62 -15.77 -30.18
CA SER A 262 28.21 -16.31 -28.89
C SER A 262 28.81 -15.45 -27.78
N THR A 263 27.97 -14.90 -26.91
CA THR A 263 28.37 -14.60 -25.54
C THR A 263 27.29 -15.16 -24.64
N ALA A 264 27.56 -16.38 -24.18
CA ALA A 264 26.92 -16.90 -22.99
C ALA A 264 27.39 -16.04 -21.81
N THR A 265 26.46 -15.48 -21.07
CA THR A 265 26.70 -15.13 -19.67
C THR A 265 25.66 -15.87 -18.86
N ALA A 266 26.14 -16.92 -18.19
CA ALA A 266 25.44 -17.66 -17.18
C ALA A 266 24.90 -16.72 -16.10
N GLY A 267 23.76 -17.12 -15.53
CA GLY A 267 23.02 -16.36 -14.55
C GLY A 267 23.85 -15.95 -13.33
N ALA A 268 23.66 -14.69 -12.96
CA ALA A 268 23.78 -14.23 -11.59
C ALA A 268 22.56 -13.37 -11.33
N ALA A 269 21.62 -13.93 -10.57
CA ALA A 269 20.50 -13.20 -10.02
C ALA A 269 21.03 -12.08 -9.12
N ASN A 270 20.92 -10.84 -9.59
CA ASN A 270 20.87 -9.64 -8.76
C ASN A 270 20.29 -8.53 -9.63
N GLY A 271 18.95 -8.45 -9.62
CA GLY A 271 18.24 -7.31 -10.17
C GLY A 271 18.61 -6.01 -9.43
N PRO A 272 18.17 -4.84 -9.94
CA PRO A 272 18.41 -3.56 -9.29
C PRO A 272 18.00 -3.62 -7.81
N LYS A 273 18.81 -3.06 -6.90
CA LYS A 273 18.41 -2.90 -5.50
C LYS A 273 17.22 -1.94 -5.45
N ILE A 274 16.01 -2.49 -5.36
CA ILE A 274 14.78 -1.71 -5.26
C ILE A 274 14.57 -1.41 -3.78
N ASN A 275 14.53 -0.13 -3.42
CA ASN A 275 14.11 0.28 -2.09
C ASN A 275 12.63 -0.06 -1.95
N VAL A 276 12.30 -0.77 -0.87
CA VAL A 276 10.94 -1.22 -0.57
C VAL A 276 10.44 -0.63 0.72
N THR A 277 9.12 -0.61 0.85
CA THR A 277 8.38 -0.10 2.00
C THR A 277 7.33 -1.12 2.44
N THR A 278 6.61 -0.81 3.52
CA THR A 278 5.50 -1.60 4.03
C THR A 278 4.23 -0.77 4.09
N LEU A 279 3.09 -1.37 3.76
CA LEU A 279 1.76 -0.77 3.90
C LEU A 279 0.92 -1.64 4.83
N SER A 280 0.18 -1.00 5.72
CA SER A 280 -0.90 -1.61 6.47
C SER A 280 -2.21 -0.87 6.23
N ASP A 281 -3.30 -1.63 6.20
CA ASP A 281 -4.65 -1.13 6.02
C ASP A 281 -5.65 -2.04 6.75
N GLN A 282 -6.78 -1.49 7.18
CA GLN A 282 -7.82 -2.21 7.91
C GLN A 282 -9.18 -1.78 7.38
N GLN A 283 -9.96 -2.76 6.91
CA GLN A 283 -11.22 -2.49 6.21
C GLN A 283 -12.34 -3.37 6.72
N GLU A 284 -13.47 -2.76 7.06
CA GLU A 284 -14.66 -3.46 7.55
C GLU A 284 -15.59 -3.88 6.40
N PHE A 285 -16.11 -5.10 6.49
CA PHE A 285 -17.09 -5.67 5.56
C PHE A 285 -18.25 -6.30 6.33
N ARG A 286 -19.49 -5.96 5.94
CA ARG A 286 -20.74 -6.52 6.48
C ARG A 286 -21.06 -7.86 5.82
N THR A 287 -20.25 -8.87 6.12
CA THR A 287 -20.39 -10.24 5.61
C THR A 287 -19.61 -11.21 6.50
N GLU A 288 -19.81 -12.51 6.29
CA GLU A 288 -19.02 -13.55 6.94
C GLU A 288 -17.62 -13.68 6.32
N ALA A 289 -16.62 -14.02 7.14
CA ALA A 289 -15.23 -14.21 6.70
C ALA A 289 -15.13 -15.25 5.57
N ALA A 290 -15.94 -16.30 5.59
CA ALA A 290 -16.00 -17.30 4.53
C ALA A 290 -16.45 -16.70 3.18
N GLN A 291 -17.45 -15.81 3.18
CA GLN A 291 -17.94 -15.15 1.97
C GLN A 291 -16.92 -14.15 1.43
N LEU A 292 -16.28 -13.37 2.31
CA LEU A 292 -15.24 -12.43 1.91
C LEU A 292 -14.01 -13.17 1.37
N TYR A 293 -13.56 -14.23 2.04
CA TYR A 293 -12.46 -15.08 1.60
C TYR A 293 -12.72 -15.61 0.18
N GLU A 294 -13.95 -16.09 -0.09
CA GLU A 294 -14.31 -16.60 -1.41
C GLU A 294 -14.19 -15.56 -2.53
N THR A 295 -14.35 -14.25 -2.24
CA THR A 295 -14.19 -13.22 -3.27
C THR A 295 -12.77 -13.15 -3.85
N PHE A 296 -11.76 -13.59 -3.10
CA PHE A 296 -10.36 -13.62 -3.53
C PHE A 296 -9.91 -14.97 -4.07
N THR A 297 -10.69 -16.04 -3.86
CA THR A 297 -10.32 -17.40 -4.24
C THR A 297 -11.22 -18.04 -5.30
N ASP A 298 -12.42 -17.51 -5.51
CA ASP A 298 -13.33 -18.00 -6.54
C ASP A 298 -13.20 -17.17 -7.83
N PRO A 299 -12.93 -17.79 -8.99
CA PRO A 299 -12.71 -17.06 -10.23
C PRO A 299 -13.95 -16.29 -10.73
N GLN A 300 -15.17 -16.75 -10.42
CA GLN A 300 -16.39 -16.02 -10.81
C GLN A 300 -16.56 -14.77 -9.96
N ARG A 301 -16.29 -14.86 -8.65
CA ARG A 301 -16.32 -13.69 -7.77
C ARG A 301 -15.21 -12.70 -8.09
N ILE A 302 -14.00 -13.19 -8.39
CA ILE A 302 -12.91 -12.33 -8.87
C ILE A 302 -13.35 -11.60 -10.15
N ALA A 303 -13.93 -12.31 -11.11
CA ALA A 303 -14.40 -11.70 -12.35
C ALA A 303 -15.48 -10.63 -12.11
N ALA A 304 -16.34 -10.83 -11.10
CA ALA A 304 -17.40 -9.89 -10.77
C ALA A 304 -16.85 -8.54 -10.27
N PHE A 305 -15.96 -8.52 -9.27
CA PHE A 305 -15.46 -7.24 -8.73
C PHE A 305 -14.39 -6.60 -9.63
N THR A 306 -13.60 -7.40 -10.34
CA THR A 306 -12.59 -6.89 -11.29
C THR A 306 -13.18 -6.50 -12.65
N ARG A 307 -14.47 -6.81 -12.88
CA ARG A 307 -15.23 -6.57 -14.13
C ARG A 307 -14.67 -7.29 -15.37
N ALA A 308 -13.77 -8.24 -15.19
CA ALA A 308 -13.21 -9.07 -16.27
C ALA A 308 -12.73 -10.42 -15.71
N PRO A 309 -12.86 -11.53 -16.45
CA PRO A 309 -12.30 -12.80 -16.00
C PRO A 309 -10.78 -12.70 -15.84
N PRO A 310 -10.18 -13.42 -14.86
CA PRO A 310 -8.74 -13.55 -14.77
C PRO A 310 -8.15 -14.06 -16.09
N LYS A 311 -7.05 -13.46 -16.56
CA LYS A 311 -6.31 -13.96 -17.72
C LYS A 311 -5.63 -15.28 -17.42
N VAL A 312 -5.11 -15.40 -16.20
CA VAL A 312 -4.52 -16.59 -15.65
C VAL A 312 -5.16 -16.84 -14.29
N PHE A 313 -5.55 -18.09 -14.03
CA PHE A 313 -5.98 -18.53 -12.72
C PHE A 313 -5.76 -20.04 -12.60
N GLU A 314 -4.73 -20.44 -11.87
CA GLU A 314 -4.36 -21.86 -11.68
C GLU A 314 -5.09 -22.52 -10.51
N GLY A 315 -6.02 -21.80 -9.88
CA GLY A 315 -6.77 -22.22 -8.70
C GLY A 315 -6.26 -21.58 -7.40
N ALA A 316 -7.14 -21.49 -6.41
CA ALA A 316 -6.80 -21.06 -5.05
C ALA A 316 -6.11 -22.18 -4.27
N LYS A 317 -4.86 -22.45 -4.62
CA LYS A 317 -3.96 -23.39 -3.96
C LYS A 317 -2.58 -22.76 -3.82
N GLU A 318 -1.79 -23.21 -2.86
CA GLU A 318 -0.40 -22.75 -2.72
C GLU A 318 0.39 -23.02 -4.01
N GLY A 319 1.15 -22.02 -4.44
CA GLY A 319 1.84 -21.96 -5.73
C GLY A 319 0.95 -21.61 -6.93
N GLY A 320 -0.37 -21.47 -6.74
CA GLY A 320 -1.31 -21.14 -7.81
C GLY A 320 -1.13 -19.70 -8.29
N LYS A 321 -0.88 -19.51 -9.59
CA LYS A 321 -0.71 -18.18 -10.19
C LYS A 321 -2.04 -17.56 -10.61
N PHE A 322 -2.08 -16.24 -10.58
CA PHE A 322 -3.20 -15.46 -11.08
C PHE A 322 -2.76 -14.20 -11.83
N GLU A 323 -3.56 -13.79 -12.80
CA GLU A 323 -3.45 -12.52 -13.50
C GLU A 323 -4.84 -11.90 -13.64
N ILE A 324 -5.05 -10.74 -13.02
CA ILE A 324 -6.33 -10.04 -12.96
C ILE A 324 -6.19 -8.61 -13.48
N PHE A 325 -7.32 -7.90 -13.65
CA PHE A 325 -7.37 -6.58 -14.27
C PHE A 325 -6.69 -6.55 -15.65
N GLY A 326 -6.98 -7.55 -16.49
CA GLY A 326 -6.39 -7.65 -17.82
C GLY A 326 -4.88 -7.89 -17.81
N GLY A 327 -4.33 -8.48 -16.73
CA GLY A 327 -2.90 -8.75 -16.58
C GLY A 327 -2.11 -7.56 -16.01
N ASN A 328 -2.80 -6.48 -15.62
CA ASN A 328 -2.15 -5.37 -14.92
C ASN A 328 -1.70 -5.77 -13.51
N VAL A 329 -2.36 -6.75 -12.90
CA VAL A 329 -1.96 -7.35 -11.63
C VAL A 329 -1.65 -8.81 -11.86
N SER A 330 -0.49 -9.25 -11.36
CA SER A 330 -0.10 -10.66 -11.37
C SER A 330 0.46 -11.09 -10.02
N GLY A 331 0.34 -12.38 -9.73
CA GLY A 331 0.71 -12.92 -8.43
C GLY A 331 0.67 -14.43 -8.35
N GLU A 332 0.96 -14.91 -7.15
CA GLU A 332 1.03 -16.32 -6.79
C GLU A 332 0.56 -16.48 -5.35
N PHE A 333 -0.39 -17.37 -5.08
CA PHE A 333 -0.78 -17.70 -3.72
C PHE A 333 0.36 -18.43 -3.02
N THR A 334 0.87 -17.89 -1.91
CA THR A 334 1.97 -18.52 -1.15
C THR A 334 1.44 -19.31 0.03
N LYS A 335 0.37 -18.85 0.68
CA LYS A 335 -0.27 -19.53 1.80
C LYS A 335 -1.77 -19.26 1.83
N LEU A 336 -2.56 -20.30 2.08
CA LEU A 336 -4.02 -20.20 2.14
C LEU A 336 -4.56 -20.96 3.35
N GLU A 337 -5.23 -20.26 4.27
CA GLU A 337 -5.94 -20.88 5.39
C GLU A 337 -7.40 -20.44 5.32
N LYS A 338 -8.27 -21.30 4.79
CA LYS A 338 -9.71 -21.00 4.70
C LYS A 338 -10.34 -21.04 6.09
N PRO A 339 -11.15 -20.05 6.52
CA PRO A 339 -11.51 -18.77 5.88
C PRO A 339 -10.75 -17.55 6.43
N THR A 340 -9.62 -17.75 7.13
CA THR A 340 -9.01 -16.74 8.02
C THR A 340 -7.83 -15.97 7.42
N LEU A 341 -7.09 -16.56 6.48
CA LEU A 341 -5.84 -15.96 6.00
C LEU A 341 -5.59 -16.26 4.51
N ILE A 342 -5.21 -15.22 3.77
CA ILE A 342 -4.65 -15.34 2.43
C ILE A 342 -3.31 -14.60 2.40
N GLU A 343 -2.27 -15.30 1.96
CA GLU A 343 -0.97 -14.73 1.63
C GLU A 343 -0.65 -14.99 0.16
N GLN A 344 -0.27 -13.94 -0.53
CA GLN A 344 0.06 -14.01 -1.94
C GLN A 344 1.20 -13.06 -2.29
N LYS A 345 2.02 -13.48 -3.26
CA LYS A 345 2.83 -12.55 -4.02
C LYS A 345 1.92 -11.71 -4.89
N TRP A 346 2.24 -10.44 -4.98
CA TRP A 346 1.47 -9.48 -5.77
C TRP A 346 2.42 -8.49 -6.44
N ARG A 347 2.11 -8.12 -7.68
CA ARG A 347 2.80 -7.02 -8.37
C ARG A 347 1.89 -6.35 -9.39
N LEU A 348 2.22 -5.09 -9.69
CA LEU A 348 1.74 -4.43 -10.90
C LEU A 348 2.62 -4.81 -12.10
N ALA A 349 2.02 -4.79 -13.29
CA ALA A 349 2.73 -4.97 -14.55
C ALA A 349 3.84 -3.89 -14.73
N GLN A 350 3.59 -2.68 -14.23
CA GLN A 350 4.53 -1.56 -14.29
C GLN A 350 5.72 -1.66 -13.32
N TRP A 351 5.69 -2.57 -12.34
CA TRP A 351 6.80 -2.74 -11.40
C TRP A 351 8.02 -3.37 -12.09
N PRO A 352 9.23 -3.18 -11.53
CA PRO A 352 10.44 -3.79 -12.07
C PRO A 352 10.28 -5.30 -12.31
N GLN A 353 10.91 -5.79 -13.38
CA GLN A 353 10.78 -7.19 -13.76
C GLN A 353 11.30 -8.11 -12.65
N GLY A 354 10.49 -9.08 -12.24
CA GLY A 354 10.84 -10.04 -11.18
C GLY A 354 10.61 -9.51 -9.76
N HIS A 355 10.21 -8.25 -9.59
CA HIS A 355 9.88 -7.70 -8.28
C HIS A 355 8.44 -8.03 -7.88
N TYR A 356 8.29 -8.70 -6.75
CA TYR A 356 7.01 -9.03 -6.14
C TYR A 356 6.99 -8.51 -4.71
N SER A 357 5.81 -8.05 -4.31
CA SER A 357 5.49 -7.76 -2.92
C SER A 357 4.78 -8.95 -2.29
N THR A 358 4.83 -9.04 -0.97
CA THR A 358 4.10 -10.03 -0.18
C THR A 358 2.88 -9.34 0.42
N LEU A 359 1.69 -9.72 -0.07
CA LEU A 359 0.42 -9.20 0.39
C LEU A 359 -0.26 -10.26 1.26
N LYS A 360 -0.44 -9.93 2.54
CA LYS A 360 -1.13 -10.75 3.54
C LYS A 360 -2.42 -10.05 3.93
N PHE A 361 -3.54 -10.76 3.92
CA PHE A 361 -4.77 -10.25 4.51
C PHE A 361 -5.42 -11.32 5.38
N LYS A 362 -5.75 -10.89 6.60
CA LYS A 362 -6.36 -11.71 7.65
C LYS A 362 -7.80 -11.26 7.85
N PHE A 363 -8.70 -12.23 7.94
CA PHE A 363 -10.12 -12.00 8.17
C PHE A 363 -10.45 -12.27 9.63
N GLU A 364 -10.79 -11.21 10.36
CA GLU A 364 -11.20 -11.27 11.75
C GLU A 364 -12.72 -11.11 11.83
N GLN A 365 -13.41 -12.23 12.05
CA GLN A 365 -14.87 -12.25 12.19
C GLN A 365 -15.26 -11.69 13.57
N ASN A 366 -16.15 -10.69 13.57
CA ASN A 366 -16.93 -10.31 14.74
C ASN A 366 -18.32 -10.94 14.61
N ASP A 367 -18.58 -11.96 15.43
CA ASP A 367 -19.83 -12.73 15.41
C ASP A 367 -21.03 -11.95 15.97
N VAL A 368 -20.79 -10.91 16.78
CA VAL A 368 -21.86 -10.13 17.44
C VAL A 368 -22.54 -9.19 16.45
N ASP A 369 -21.75 -8.55 15.59
CA ASP A 369 -22.23 -7.52 14.66
C ASP A 369 -22.37 -8.04 13.21
N ALA A 370 -22.05 -9.32 12.97
CA ALA A 370 -21.95 -9.92 11.63
C ALA A 370 -21.05 -9.11 10.67
N VAL A 371 -19.95 -8.57 11.22
CA VAL A 371 -18.94 -7.78 10.50
C VAL A 371 -17.63 -8.54 10.49
N THR A 372 -16.98 -8.59 9.34
CA THR A 372 -15.60 -9.07 9.19
C THR A 372 -14.67 -7.90 8.99
N VAL A 373 -13.63 -7.84 9.82
CA VAL A 373 -12.52 -6.90 9.65
C VAL A 373 -11.43 -7.58 8.83
N MET A 374 -11.08 -7.00 7.68
CA MET A 374 -9.95 -7.43 6.87
C MET A 374 -8.73 -6.59 7.24
N VAL A 375 -7.74 -7.21 7.88
CA VAL A 375 -6.45 -6.58 8.23
C VAL A 375 -5.44 -6.94 7.15
N VAL A 376 -4.94 -5.93 6.44
CA VAL A 376 -4.00 -6.06 5.33
C VAL A 376 -2.61 -5.64 5.80
N ASN A 377 -1.63 -6.52 5.58
CA ASN A 377 -0.21 -6.24 5.77
C ASN A 377 0.51 -6.52 4.45
N TRP A 378 1.23 -5.54 3.96
CA TRP A 378 1.80 -5.56 2.64
C TRP A 378 3.26 -5.16 2.69
N GLU A 379 4.15 -6.09 2.38
CA GLU A 379 5.60 -5.89 2.46
C GLU A 379 6.22 -5.94 1.06
N GLY A 380 7.29 -5.17 0.84
CA GLY A 380 8.03 -5.24 -0.43
C GLY A 380 7.43 -4.37 -1.54
N VAL A 381 6.56 -3.40 -1.22
CA VAL A 381 6.05 -2.44 -2.21
C VAL A 381 7.20 -1.50 -2.60
N PRO A 382 7.46 -1.25 -3.90
CA PRO A 382 8.48 -0.29 -4.32
C PRO A 382 8.21 1.11 -3.77
N VAL A 383 9.25 1.74 -3.21
CA VAL A 383 9.18 3.12 -2.71
C VAL A 383 8.71 4.04 -3.84
N GLY A 384 7.78 4.94 -3.53
CA GLY A 384 7.16 5.86 -4.50
C GLY A 384 5.92 5.30 -5.22
N SER A 385 5.60 4.00 -5.07
CA SER A 385 4.34 3.41 -5.56
C SER A 385 3.29 3.24 -4.46
N GLU A 386 3.58 3.69 -3.24
CA GLU A 386 2.79 3.45 -2.03
C GLU A 386 1.37 4.00 -2.11
N ILE A 387 1.26 5.28 -2.41
CA ILE A 387 -0.02 6.00 -2.48
C ILE A 387 -0.89 5.41 -3.58
N ASP A 388 -0.31 5.18 -4.76
CA ASP A 388 -1.04 4.57 -5.88
C ASP A 388 -1.46 3.14 -5.56
N THR A 389 -0.60 2.36 -4.93
CA THR A 389 -0.91 0.97 -4.55
C THR A 389 -2.03 0.94 -3.51
N ARG A 390 -1.99 1.81 -2.49
CA ARG A 390 -3.04 1.95 -1.46
C ARG A 390 -4.36 2.42 -2.07
N ARG A 391 -4.35 3.50 -2.86
CA ARG A 391 -5.55 4.03 -3.53
C ARG A 391 -6.16 3.00 -4.49
N ASN A 392 -5.32 2.34 -5.29
CA ASN A 392 -5.80 1.31 -6.21
C ASN A 392 -6.36 0.10 -5.46
N TRP A 393 -5.74 -0.28 -4.33
CA TRP A 393 -6.29 -1.31 -3.46
C TRP A 393 -7.66 -0.95 -2.93
N GLU A 394 -7.81 0.25 -2.37
CA GLU A 394 -9.07 0.75 -1.84
C GLU A 394 -10.16 0.80 -2.92
N THR A 395 -9.90 1.49 -4.04
CA THR A 395 -10.92 1.68 -5.10
C THR A 395 -11.23 0.37 -5.85
N TYR A 396 -10.21 -0.38 -6.28
CA TYR A 396 -10.42 -1.52 -7.17
C TYR A 396 -10.66 -2.85 -6.45
N TYR A 397 -10.26 -2.98 -5.18
CA TYR A 397 -10.59 -4.16 -4.38
C TYR A 397 -11.68 -3.83 -3.37
N VAL A 398 -11.40 -2.96 -2.41
CA VAL A 398 -12.29 -2.76 -1.24
C VAL A 398 -13.66 -2.21 -1.66
N GLU A 399 -13.70 -1.04 -2.31
CA GLU A 399 -14.95 -0.42 -2.76
C GLU A 399 -15.67 -1.29 -3.80
N SER A 400 -14.91 -1.89 -4.71
CA SER A 400 -15.48 -2.74 -5.77
C SER A 400 -16.11 -4.01 -5.19
N ILE A 401 -15.50 -4.65 -4.19
CA ILE A 401 -16.07 -5.80 -3.47
C ILE A 401 -17.30 -5.36 -2.67
N LYS A 402 -17.21 -4.25 -1.92
CA LYS A 402 -18.35 -3.69 -1.15
C LYS A 402 -19.55 -3.43 -2.06
N ARG A 403 -19.34 -2.80 -3.22
CA ARG A 403 -20.39 -2.47 -4.19
C ARG A 403 -20.93 -3.69 -4.92
N THR A 404 -20.08 -4.63 -5.31
CA THR A 404 -20.47 -5.79 -6.14
C THR A 404 -21.25 -6.82 -5.34
N PHE A 405 -20.85 -7.07 -4.08
CA PHE A 405 -21.45 -8.11 -3.24
C PHE A 405 -22.33 -7.55 -2.12
N GLY A 406 -22.46 -6.23 -2.01
CA GLY A 406 -23.25 -5.59 -0.96
C GLY A 406 -22.62 -5.69 0.43
N PHE A 407 -21.30 -5.89 0.53
CA PHE A 407 -20.59 -6.09 1.79
C PHE A 407 -20.31 -4.79 2.56
N GLY A 408 -20.92 -3.66 2.21
CA GLY A 408 -20.72 -2.41 2.92
C GLY A 408 -21.43 -1.23 2.25
N THR A 409 -21.49 -0.11 2.97
CA THR A 409 -21.90 1.17 2.37
C THR A 409 -20.67 1.83 1.75
N VAL A 410 -20.80 2.28 0.50
CA VAL A 410 -19.81 3.10 -0.20
C VAL A 410 -20.49 4.46 -0.36
N LEU A 411 -20.06 5.44 0.44
CA LEU A 411 -20.62 6.81 0.41
C LEU A 411 -19.93 7.66 -0.63
#